data_AF-A0A5W7B2H2-F1
#
_entry.id   AF-A0A5W7B2H2-F1
#
_cell.length_a   1.000
_cell.length_b   1.000
_cell.length_c   1.000
_cell.angle_alpha   90.00
_cell.angle_beta   90.00
_cell.angle_gamma   90.00
#
_symmetry.space_group_name_H-M   'P 1'
#
loop_
_entity.id
_entity.type
_entity.pdbx_description
1 polymer ?
#
loop_
_entity_poly.entity_id
_entity_poly.type
_entity_poly.pdbx_seq_one_letter_code
_entity_poly.pdbx_strand_id
1 'polypeptide(L)'
;MKIKTMGASPLTGQIFQGTLNTEKGMWVGKKEDVTEQAVKAVAEHLMIKKQKYAYVVKDGKYLILSHQIVDELPAEFAGKA
;
A
#
# COMPACT_ATOMS: atom_id res chain seq x y z
N MET A 1 2.88 24.14 -3.01
CA MET A 1 3.06 23.79 -1.58
C MET A 1 3.85 22.49 -1.50
N LYS A 2 4.67 22.31 -0.47
CA LYS A 2 5.43 21.06 -0.25
C LYS A 2 4.85 20.31 0.93
N ILE A 3 4.53 19.03 0.74
CA ILE A 3 3.95 18.18 1.79
C ILE A 3 4.79 16.92 1.96
N LYS A 4 4.91 16.44 3.20
CA LYS A 4 5.41 15.08 3.45
C LYS A 4 4.26 14.11 3.26
N THR A 5 4.45 13.11 2.41
CA THR A 5 3.39 12.15 2.09
C THR A 5 4.00 10.82 1.66
N MET A 6 3.13 9.84 1.49
CA MET A 6 3.43 8.51 0.99
C MET A 6 2.56 8.24 -0.25
N GLY A 7 3.13 7.62 -1.28
CA GLY A 7 2.37 7.31 -2.49
C GLY A 7 2.96 6.13 -3.24
N ALA A 8 2.07 5.33 -3.84
CA ALA A 8 2.44 4.24 -4.72
C ALA A 8 2.77 4.77 -6.13
N SER A 9 3.84 4.25 -6.72
CA SER A 9 4.18 4.44 -8.11
C SER A 9 3.14 3.75 -9.00
N PRO A 10 2.45 4.45 -9.91
CA PRO A 10 1.49 3.82 -10.80
C PRO A 10 2.15 2.86 -11.81
N LEU A 11 3.47 2.96 -12.00
CA LEU A 11 4.23 2.13 -12.94
C LEU A 11 4.77 0.85 -12.30
N THR A 12 5.28 0.94 -11.07
CA THR A 12 5.98 -0.17 -10.40
C THR A 12 5.27 -0.73 -9.19
N GLY A 13 4.22 -0.05 -8.70
CA GLY A 13 3.55 -0.40 -7.44
C GLY A 13 4.36 -0.08 -6.18
N GLN A 14 5.65 0.27 -6.31
CA GLN A 14 6.51 0.63 -5.16
C GLN A 14 5.95 1.83 -4.42
N ILE A 15 5.95 1.75 -3.10
CA ILE A 15 5.46 2.80 -2.21
C ILE A 15 6.66 3.63 -1.76
N PHE A 16 6.59 4.93 -2.04
CA PHE A 16 7.62 5.87 -1.63
C PHE A 16 7.10 6.82 -0.56
N GLN A 17 7.94 7.09 0.43
CA GLN A 17 7.74 8.17 1.38
C GLN A 17 8.72 9.31 1.06
N GLY A 18 8.24 10.55 1.08
CA GLY A 18 9.08 11.70 0.79
C GLY A 18 8.34 13.02 0.82
N THR A 19 8.93 14.03 0.19
CA THR A 19 8.30 15.34 0.02
C THR A 19 7.73 15.48 -1.39
N LEU A 20 6.42 15.68 -1.50
CA LEU A 20 5.74 15.96 -2.75
C LEU A 20 5.56 17.48 -2.91
N ASN A 21 5.97 18.01 -4.05
CA ASN A 21 5.56 19.34 -4.46
C ASN A 21 4.21 19.24 -5.17
N THR A 22 3.15 19.69 -4.51
CA THR A 22 1.78 19.56 -5.00
C THR A 22 1.46 20.47 -6.18
N GLU A 23 2.20 21.56 -6.36
CA GLU A 23 2.03 22.46 -7.53
C GLU A 23 2.59 21.83 -8.81
N LYS A 24 3.70 21.10 -8.68
CA LYS A 24 4.38 20.46 -9.81
C LYS A 24 4.00 19.00 -10.00
N GLY A 25 3.23 18.42 -9.07
CA GLY A 25 2.84 17.01 -9.09
C GLY A 25 4.01 16.03 -9.01
N MET A 26 5.14 16.44 -8.43
CA MET A 26 6.38 15.64 -8.45
C MET A 26 7.05 15.55 -7.09
N TRP A 27 7.72 14.43 -6.85
CA TRP A 27 8.58 14.24 -5.69
C TRP A 27 9.78 15.17 -5.79
N VAL A 28 10.15 15.80 -4.67
CA VAL A 28 11.32 16.68 -4.57
C VAL A 28 12.24 16.21 -3.44
N GLY A 29 13.55 16.23 -3.72
CA GLY A 29 14.57 15.74 -2.78
C GLY A 29 14.64 14.20 -2.72
N LYS A 30 15.15 13.67 -1.60
CA LYS A 30 15.25 12.23 -1.38
C LYS A 30 13.86 11.64 -1.11
N LYS A 31 13.53 10.56 -1.80
CA LYS A 31 12.42 9.66 -1.47
C LYS A 31 12.99 8.32 -1.02
N GLU A 32 12.30 7.65 -0.12
CA GLU A 32 12.66 6.34 0.40
C GLU A 32 11.65 5.32 -0.09
N ASP A 33 12.14 4.18 -0.61
CA ASP A 33 11.28 3.04 -0.91
C ASP A 33 10.92 2.37 0.41
N VAL A 34 9.64 2.39 0.75
CA VAL A 34 9.07 1.85 1.99
C VAL A 34 8.06 0.75 1.69
N THR A 35 8.13 0.12 0.50
CA THR A 35 7.12 -0.83 0.03
C THR A 35 6.86 -1.96 1.01
N GLU A 36 7.90 -2.67 1.42
CA GLU A 36 7.79 -3.81 2.34
C GLU A 36 7.24 -3.38 3.71
N GLN A 37 7.77 -2.28 4.25
CA GLN A 37 7.39 -1.74 5.56
C GLN A 37 5.93 -1.29 5.57
N ALA A 38 5.49 -0.61 4.52
CA ALA A 38 4.11 -0.13 4.39
C ALA A 38 3.13 -1.28 4.22
N VAL A 39 3.45 -2.29 3.39
CA VAL A 39 2.59 -3.47 3.21
C VAL A 39 2.44 -4.23 4.53
N LYS A 40 3.54 -4.46 5.25
CA LYS A 40 3.51 -5.13 6.56
C LYS A 40 2.69 -4.33 7.59
N ALA A 41 2.93 -3.03 7.70
CA ALA A 41 2.22 -2.17 8.64
C ALA A 41 0.71 -2.14 8.38
N VAL A 42 0.29 -2.13 7.11
CA VAL A 42 -1.14 -2.22 6.74
C VAL A 42 -1.72 -3.58 7.14
N ALA A 43 -1.02 -4.68 6.86
CA ALA A 43 -1.49 -6.01 7.24
C ALA A 43 -1.69 -6.13 8.77
N GLU A 44 -0.72 -5.66 9.56
CA GLU A 44 -0.79 -5.60 11.02
C GLU A 44 -1.94 -4.71 11.50
N HIS A 45 -2.12 -3.52 10.91
CA HIS A 45 -3.22 -2.62 11.25
C HIS A 45 -4.58 -3.26 11.02
N LEU A 46 -4.78 -3.93 9.88
CA LEU A 46 -6.03 -4.64 9.58
C LEU A 46 -6.30 -5.75 10.61
N MET A 47 -5.25 -6.52 10.94
CA MET A 47 -5.33 -7.58 11.94
C MET A 47 -5.73 -7.06 13.32
N ILE A 48 -5.07 -6.01 13.80
CA ILE A 48 -5.31 -5.41 15.12
C ILE A 48 -6.71 -4.80 15.20
N LYS A 49 -7.12 -4.08 14.15
CA LYS A 49 -8.43 -3.41 14.12
C LYS A 49 -9.59 -4.33 13.75
N LYS A 50 -9.31 -5.55 13.25
CA LYS A 50 -10.30 -6.49 12.73
C LYS A 50 -11.24 -5.84 11.70
N GLN A 51 -10.68 -4.97 10.87
CA GLN A 51 -11.45 -4.14 9.94
C GLN A 51 -11.09 -4.46 8.50
N LYS A 52 -12.09 -4.39 7.62
CA LYS A 52 -11.95 -4.49 6.16
C LYS A 52 -12.30 -3.16 5.53
N TYR A 53 -11.67 -2.86 4.40
CA TYR A 53 -11.97 -1.65 3.63
C TYR A 53 -12.42 -2.02 2.22
N ALA A 54 -13.33 -1.22 1.68
CA ALA A 54 -13.77 -1.32 0.29
C ALA A 54 -13.69 0.08 -0.34
N TYR A 55 -13.02 0.16 -1.49
CA TYR A 55 -12.86 1.39 -2.25
C TYR A 55 -13.50 1.23 -3.62
N VAL A 56 -14.27 2.22 -4.06
CA VAL A 56 -14.83 2.22 -5.42
C VAL A 56 -13.70 2.48 -6.42
N VAL A 57 -13.62 1.63 -7.44
CA VAL A 57 -12.73 1.77 -8.60
C VAL A 57 -13.58 2.20 -9.81
N LYS A 58 -12.93 2.59 -10.90
CA LYS A 58 -13.61 2.84 -12.18
C LYS A 58 -14.50 1.65 -12.56
N ASP A 59 -15.60 1.97 -13.24
CA ASP A 59 -16.58 1.00 -13.76
C ASP A 59 -17.41 0.27 -12.69
N GLY A 60 -17.63 0.91 -11.53
CA GLY A 60 -18.50 0.36 -10.47
C GLY A 60 -17.92 -0.86 -9.75
N LYS A 61 -16.63 -1.14 -9.92
CA LYS A 61 -15.92 -2.22 -9.25
C LYS A 61 -15.44 -1.78 -7.87
N TYR A 62 -15.11 -2.74 -7.01
CA TYR A 62 -14.58 -2.48 -5.68
C TYR A 62 -13.19 -3.10 -5.51
N LEU A 63 -12.27 -2.32 -4.94
CA LEU A 63 -11.00 -2.80 -4.41
C LEU A 63 -11.22 -3.13 -2.94
N ILE A 64 -11.05 -4.40 -2.58
CA ILE A 64 -11.21 -4.88 -1.20
C ILE A 64 -9.84 -5.06 -0.57
N LEU A 65 -9.71 -4.54 0.65
CA LEU A 65 -8.54 -4.74 1.49
C LEU A 65 -8.97 -5.47 2.77
N SER A 66 -8.37 -6.64 3.01
CA SER A 66 -8.64 -7.52 4.15
C SER A 66 -7.40 -8.28 4.58
N HIS A 67 -7.43 -8.87 5.78
CA HIS A 67 -6.39 -9.76 6.29
C HIS A 67 -6.96 -11.16 6.58
N GLN A 68 -6.10 -12.18 6.58
CA GLN A 68 -6.44 -13.56 6.94
C GLN A 68 -5.27 -14.19 7.70
N ILE A 69 -5.58 -15.00 8.70
CA ILE A 69 -4.61 -15.85 9.41
C ILE A 69 -4.99 -17.29 9.09
N VAL A 70 -4.00 -18.12 8.77
CA VAL A 70 -4.15 -19.52 8.37
C VAL A 70 -3.11 -20.36 9.10
N ASP A 71 -3.46 -21.61 9.41
CA ASP A 71 -2.55 -22.55 10.06
C ASP A 71 -1.57 -23.19 9.07
N GLU A 72 -1.96 -23.29 7.80
CA GLU A 72 -1.15 -23.84 6.71
C GLU A 72 -1.04 -22.84 5.56
N LEU A 73 0.16 -22.70 4.97
CA LEU A 73 0.39 -21.78 3.86
C LEU A 73 -0.38 -22.26 2.61
N PRO A 74 -1.29 -21.46 2.03
CA PRO A 74 -2.08 -21.89 0.89
C PRO A 74 -1.19 -22.09 -0.34
N ALA A 75 -1.55 -23.08 -1.18
CA ALA A 75 -0.74 -23.50 -2.33
C ALA A 75 -0.43 -22.36 -3.33
N GLU A 76 -1.30 -21.35 -3.43
CA GLU A 76 -1.10 -20.16 -4.27
C GLU A 76 0.08 -19.27 -3.83
N PHE A 77 0.55 -19.44 -2.59
CA PHE A 77 1.72 -18.77 -2.04
C PHE A 77 2.99 -19.65 -2.08
N ALA A 78 2.89 -20.88 -2.60
CA ALA A 78 4.05 -21.76 -2.73
C ALA A 78 5.13 -21.12 -3.63
N GLY A 79 6.33 -20.90 -3.08
CA GLY A 79 7.45 -20.25 -3.76
C GLY A 79 7.46 -18.71 -3.68
N LYS A 80 6.53 -18.09 -2.94
CA LYS A 80 6.48 -16.64 -2.68
C LYS A 80 6.64 -16.26 -1.20
N ALA A 81 6.79 -17.26 -0.33
CA ALA A 81 7.09 -17.10 1.09
C ALA A 81 8.59 -17.15 1.34
#